data_AF-A0A2N9F139-F1
#
_entry.id   AF-A0A2N9F139-F1
#
_cell.length_a   1.000
_cell.length_b   1.000
_cell.length_c   1.000
_cell.angle_alpha   90.00
_cell.angle_beta   90.00
_cell.angle_gamma   90.00
#
_symmetry.space_group_name_H-M   'P 1'
#
loop_
_entity.id
_entity.type
_entity.pdbx_description
1 polymer ?
#
loop_
_entity_poly.entity_id
_entity_poly.type
_entity_poly.pdbx_seq_one_letter_code
_entity_poly.pdbx_strand_id
1 'polypeptide(L)'
;MQEELDGLATNYPDRFKIYYVLNQPPEVWHGGVGFVSKEMIQTHCPAPASDIQIRRCGPPPMNKAMAGHLEALEYTSDMQFQF
;
A
#
# COMPACT_ATOMS: atom_id res chain seq x y z
N MET A 1 -3.08 -17.42 -2.38
CA MET A 1 -2.56 -16.08 -2.02
C MET A 1 -3.63 -15.16 -1.44
N GLN A 2 -4.70 -14.81 -2.16
CA GLN A 2 -5.75 -13.94 -1.57
C GLN A 2 -6.32 -14.53 -0.28
N GLU A 3 -6.75 -15.80 -0.31
CA GLU A 3 -7.28 -16.51 0.86
C GLU A 3 -6.31 -16.52 2.06
N GLU A 4 -5.01 -16.66 1.80
CA GLU A 4 -3.98 -16.69 2.84
C GLU A 4 -3.83 -15.32 3.51
N LEU A 5 -3.82 -14.25 2.71
CA LEU A 5 -3.72 -12.87 3.21
C LEU A 5 -4.99 -12.44 3.95
N ASP A 6 -6.16 -12.83 3.46
CA ASP A 6 -7.45 -12.58 4.12
C ASP A 6 -7.53 -13.36 5.44
N GLY A 7 -6.97 -14.58 5.47
CA GLY A 7 -6.81 -15.35 6.70
C GLY A 7 -5.92 -14.66 7.73
N LEU A 8 -4.82 -14.04 7.31
CA LEU A 8 -3.96 -13.25 8.21
C LEU A 8 -4.67 -12.01 8.76
N ALA A 9 -5.41 -11.29 7.92
CA ALA A 9 -6.18 -10.12 8.33
C ALA A 9 -7.30 -10.48 9.32
N THR A 10 -7.95 -11.62 9.11
CA THR A 10 -9.00 -12.12 10.01
C THR A 10 -8.41 -12.57 11.35
N ASN A 11 -7.26 -13.25 11.33
CA ASN A 11 -6.65 -13.79 12.55
C ASN A 11 -5.87 -12.75 13.37
N TYR A 12 -5.40 -11.67 12.74
CA TYR A 12 -4.57 -10.64 13.39
C TYR A 12 -4.98 -9.21 13.02
N PRO A 13 -6.26 -8.82 13.23
CA PRO A 13 -6.80 -7.55 12.74
C PRO A 13 -6.10 -6.30 13.30
N ASP A 14 -5.54 -6.39 14.52
CA ASP A 14 -4.84 -5.29 15.17
C ASP A 14 -3.41 -5.07 14.64
N ARG A 15 -2.84 -6.07 13.95
CA ARG A 15 -1.44 -6.07 13.50
C ARG A 15 -1.28 -6.16 11.98
N PHE A 16 -2.28 -6.69 11.29
CA PHE A 16 -2.25 -6.89 9.85
C PHE A 16 -3.52 -6.35 9.21
N LYS A 17 -3.35 -5.39 8.32
CA LYS A 17 -4.41 -4.82 7.50
C LYS A 17 -4.05 -5.04 6.04
N ILE A 18 -5.06 -5.34 5.23
CA ILE A 18 -4.89 -5.49 3.80
C ILE A 18 -5.91 -4.64 3.04
N TYR A 19 -5.45 -4.04 1.96
CA TYR A 19 -6.28 -3.28 1.03
C TYR A 19 -5.86 -3.63 -0.39
N TYR A 20 -6.83 -4.02 -1.19
CA TYR A 20 -6.62 -4.46 -2.57
C TYR A 20 -6.97 -3.35 -3.54
N VAL A 21 -6.23 -3.25 -4.64
CA VAL A 21 -6.45 -2.29 -5.72
C VAL A 21 -6.41 -3.03 -7.05
N LEU A 22 -7.41 -2.82 -7.90
CA LEU A 22 -7.52 -3.47 -9.21
C LEU A 22 -7.69 -2.42 -10.32
N ASN A 23 -6.94 -2.55 -11.41
CA ASN A 23 -7.14 -1.70 -12.60
C ASN A 23 -8.49 -1.97 -13.28
N GLN A 24 -8.94 -3.22 -13.28
CA GLN A 24 -10.20 -3.66 -13.90
C GLN A 24 -10.95 -4.54 -12.90
N PRO A 25 -11.69 -3.93 -11.95
CA PRO A 25 -12.42 -4.66 -10.93
C PRO A 25 -13.68 -5.34 -11.50
N PRO A 26 -14.21 -6.37 -10.83
CA PRO A 26 -15.56 -6.88 -11.08
C PRO A 26 -16.62 -5.84 -10.71
N GLU A 27 -17.88 -6.07 -11.12
CA GLU A 27 -19.01 -5.17 -10.86
C GLU A 27 -19.19 -4.87 -9.36
N VAL A 28 -19.00 -5.89 -8.52
CA VAL A 28 -19.03 -5.73 -7.06
C VAL A 28 -17.60 -5.69 -6.53
N TRP A 29 -17.10 -4.49 -6.26
CA TRP A 29 -15.75 -4.27 -5.72
C TRP A 29 -15.74 -3.17 -4.65
N HIS A 30 -15.04 -3.43 -3.55
CA HIS A 30 -14.97 -2.53 -2.40
C HIS A 30 -13.55 -1.99 -2.15
N GLY A 31 -12.57 -2.43 -2.94
CA GLY A 31 -11.19 -1.96 -2.86
C GLY A 31 -10.92 -0.75 -3.75
N GLY A 32 -9.64 -0.45 -3.95
CA GLY A 32 -9.21 0.64 -4.82
C GLY A 32 -9.36 0.28 -6.29
N VAL A 33 -9.53 1.28 -7.15
CA VAL A 33 -9.65 1.09 -8.60
C VAL A 33 -8.56 1.90 -9.32
N GLY A 34 -7.89 1.28 -10.28
CA GLY A 34 -6.81 1.89 -11.04
C GLY A 34 -5.43 1.62 -10.45
N PHE A 35 -4.52 2.60 -10.57
CA PHE A 35 -3.21 2.54 -9.93
C PHE A 35 -3.28 3.00 -8.47
N VAL A 36 -2.32 2.58 -7.66
CA VAL A 36 -2.20 3.07 -6.28
C VAL A 36 -2.00 4.59 -6.30
N SER A 37 -2.89 5.32 -5.62
CA SER A 37 -2.85 6.77 -5.53
C SER A 37 -2.26 7.25 -4.21
N LYS A 38 -1.92 8.55 -4.15
CA LYS A 38 -1.45 9.20 -2.93
C LYS A 38 -2.49 9.10 -1.80
N GLU A 39 -3.77 9.27 -2.12
CA GLU A 39 -4.89 9.24 -1.18
C GLU A 39 -5.08 7.84 -0.59
N MET A 40 -4.89 6.79 -1.40
CA MET A 40 -4.91 5.41 -0.92
C MET A 40 -3.79 5.16 0.09
N ILE A 41 -2.57 5.63 -0.19
CA ILE A 41 -1.43 5.50 0.74
C ILE A 41 -1.73 6.25 2.03
N GLN A 42 -2.17 7.51 1.95
CA GLN A 42 -2.48 8.33 3.13
C GLN A 42 -3.58 7.71 4.01
N THR A 43 -4.54 7.00 3.40
CA THR A 43 -5.65 6.37 4.11
C THR A 43 -5.25 5.04 4.75
N HIS A 44 -4.45 4.23 4.06
CA HIS A 44 -4.21 2.83 4.44
C HIS A 44 -2.83 2.58 5.04
N CYS A 45 -1.85 3.46 4.84
CA CYS A 45 -0.53 3.37 5.45
C CYS A 45 -0.43 4.27 6.69
N PRO A 46 0.44 3.93 7.66
CA PRO A 46 0.74 4.81 8.79
C PRO A 46 1.37 6.12 8.31
N ALA A 47 1.05 7.24 8.98
CA ALA A 47 1.70 8.52 8.71
C ALA A 47 3.23 8.44 8.90
N PRO A 48 4.01 9.32 8.23
CA PRO A 48 5.45 9.39 8.42
C PRO A 48 5.82 9.58 9.90
N ALA A 49 6.73 8.75 10.40
CA ALA A 49 7.25 8.80 11.75
C ALA A 49 8.62 8.10 11.80
N SER A 50 9.40 8.31 12.87
CA SER A 50 10.76 7.75 12.98
C SER A 50 10.81 6.22 13.08
N ASP A 51 9.71 5.57 13.46
CA ASP A 51 9.51 4.11 13.49
C ASP A 51 8.72 3.60 12.26
N ILE A 52 8.41 4.53 11.35
CA ILE A 52 7.91 4.43 9.98
C ILE A 52 8.76 3.62 9.00
N GLN A 53 8.36 2.44 8.49
CA GLN A 53 9.02 1.90 7.29
C GLN A 53 8.06 1.38 6.22
N ILE A 54 8.12 1.99 5.04
CA ILE A 54 7.38 1.59 3.84
C ILE A 54 8.27 0.73 2.96
N ARG A 55 7.80 -0.50 2.67
CA ARG A 55 8.49 -1.39 1.73
C ARG A 55 7.67 -1.56 0.47
N ARG A 56 8.34 -1.50 -0.68
CA ARG A 56 7.72 -1.60 -2.01
C ARG A 56 8.44 -2.62 -2.89
N CYS A 57 7.65 -3.37 -3.64
CA CYS A 57 8.10 -4.33 -4.64
C CYS A 57 7.08 -4.34 -5.77
N GLY A 58 7.54 -4.48 -7.01
CA GLY A 58 6.69 -4.46 -8.19
C GLY A 58 7.41 -3.98 -9.45
N PRO A 59 6.68 -3.80 -10.56
CA PRO A 59 7.25 -3.31 -11.80
C PRO A 59 7.92 -1.93 -11.63
N PRO A 60 9.01 -1.62 -12.37
CA PRO A 60 9.72 -0.34 -12.24
C PRO A 60 8.83 0.91 -12.34
N PRO A 61 7.83 0.98 -13.25
CA PRO A 61 6.93 2.14 -13.30
C PRO A 61 6.08 2.30 -12.03
N MET A 62 5.59 1.20 -11.46
CA MET A 62 4.82 1.21 -10.21
C MET A 62 5.70 1.69 -9.05
N ASN A 63 6.90 1.16 -8.93
CA ASN A 63 7.84 1.61 -7.90
C ASN A 63 8.13 3.11 -8.04
N LYS A 64 8.43 3.60 -9.25
CA LYS A 64 8.68 5.02 -9.48
C LYS A 64 7.49 5.91 -9.07
N ALA A 65 6.26 5.51 -9.39
CA ALA A 65 5.05 6.23 -8.98
C ALA A 65 4.88 6.22 -7.44
N MET A 66 5.05 5.07 -6.80
CA MET A 66 4.99 4.93 -5.35
C MET A 66 5.99 5.84 -4.63
N ALA A 67 7.24 5.90 -5.11
CA ALA A 67 8.25 6.80 -4.54
C ALA A 67 7.81 8.27 -4.61
N GLY A 68 7.26 8.70 -5.75
CA GLY A 68 6.75 10.07 -5.90
C GLY A 68 5.55 10.38 -5.00
N HIS A 69 4.65 9.42 -4.78
CA HIS A 69 3.54 9.59 -3.84
C HIS A 69 4.01 9.65 -2.39
N LEU A 70 4.99 8.83 -2.01
CA LEU A 70 5.58 8.83 -0.67
C LEU A 70 6.35 10.13 -0.40
N GLU A 71 7.11 10.62 -1.36
CA GLU A 71 7.78 11.92 -1.25
C GLU A 71 6.77 13.07 -1.08
N ALA A 72 5.67 13.06 -1.85
CA ALA A 72 4.60 14.04 -1.72
C ALA A 72 3.80 13.95 -0.41
N LEU A 73 3.94 12.85 0.34
CA LEU A 73 3.39 12.64 1.68
C LEU A 73 4.44 12.80 2.78
N GLU A 74 5.62 13.34 2.44
CA GLU A 74 6.72 13.64 3.37
C GLU A 74 7.37 12.41 4.02
N TYR A 75 7.24 11.22 3.42
CA TYR A 75 8.08 10.08 3.80
C TYR A 75 9.51 10.31 3.29
N THR A 76 10.47 10.37 4.20
CA THR A 76 11.88 10.56 3.86
C THR A 76 12.49 9.31 3.21
N SER A 77 13.68 9.42 2.63
CA SER A 77 14.35 8.30 1.94
C SER A 77 14.69 7.13 2.87
N ASP A 78 15.00 7.39 4.13
CA ASP A 78 15.30 6.38 5.16
C ASP A 78 14.06 5.59 5.60
N MET A 79 12.87 6.18 5.46
CA MET A 79 11.59 5.50 5.71
C MET A 79 11.18 4.56 4.58
N GLN A 80 11.93 4.50 3.47
CA GLN A 80 11.54 3.76 2.27
C GLN A 80 12.56 2.69 1.89
N PHE A 81 12.08 1.51 1.51
CA PHE A 81 12.93 0.46 0.94
C PHE A 81 12.27 -0.18 -0.28
N GLN A 82 13.01 -0.26 -1.39
CA GLN A 82 12.60 -0.98 -2.59
C GLN A 82 13.39 -2.28 -2.68
N PHE A 83 12.68 -3.41 -2.83
CA PHE A 83 13.27 -4.72 -3.09
C PHE A 83 13.80 -4.86 -4.53
#